data_AF-A0A521TZT4-F1
#
_entry.id   AF-A0A521TZT4-F1
#
_cell.length_a   1.000
_cell.length_b   1.000
_cell.length_c   1.000
_cell.angle_alpha   90.00
_cell.angle_beta   90.00
_cell.angle_gamma   90.00
#
_symmetry.space_group_name_H-M   'P 1'
#
loop_
_entity.id
_entity.type
_entity.pdbx_description
1 polymer ?
#
loop_
_entity_poly.entity_id
_entity_poly.type
_entity_poly.pdbx_seq_one_letter_code
_entity_poly.pdbx_strand_id
1 'polypeptide(L)'
;MKIPYTIGKISFDWDEDVIPNGPLTDVKIDSQEDIKIKVYQLLNSTKLDIGDPFRPGKRTVQFPNDVLPICEDVFTAIKHLKNDSKNVIAGYLASRLFEGFSAFWMQTILNTGRHILGIGFWHEIIDFTKSWEQNNSITIHKGTPYYFLGVNYFLLGDFDNAFVYFYSAIEDDKKLPEIGYPKKAPIYQTVTLTDNPNNQMYPYVVAPLRQILSEYIQHFQNHFDSTFTINDFDKKFLQNDDLEDLSYFFVYNFMNLHDLNNKFRNDVFFNEFSKIKALDQFFNLVLAVDQILKHAYGNSQFKGKSMYHPIQWWSEKFACISKKTFDDMIGIDGLNLKDSTPGDVVEDLLQLIQNPQNGISKDVYVMLLAYHLRNHAGHNIDRHDVLISHYAEILTNLFMAVFLAVKAI
;
A
#
# COMPACT_ATOMS: atom_id res chain seq x y z
N MET A 1 33.87 -0.31 16.50
CA MET A 1 34.55 -1.38 17.28
C MET A 1 33.47 -2.39 17.59
N LYS A 2 33.67 -3.67 17.26
CA LYS A 2 32.66 -4.69 17.56
C LYS A 2 32.66 -5.01 19.05
N ILE A 3 31.51 -4.84 19.69
CA ILE A 3 31.27 -5.19 21.08
C ILE A 3 30.56 -6.55 21.10
N PRO A 4 31.15 -7.57 21.72
CA PRO A 4 30.52 -8.87 21.86
C PRO A 4 29.45 -8.81 22.94
N TYR A 5 28.27 -9.36 22.63
CA TYR A 5 27.17 -9.56 23.56
C TYR A 5 26.95 -11.05 23.79
N THR A 6 26.59 -11.43 25.01
CA THR A 6 26.15 -12.79 25.35
C THR A 6 25.01 -12.70 26.35
N ILE A 7 23.84 -13.21 25.96
CA ILE A 7 22.62 -13.21 26.77
C ILE A 7 22.04 -14.63 26.72
N GLY A 8 22.18 -15.35 27.83
CA GLY A 8 21.83 -16.78 27.86
C GLY A 8 22.65 -17.56 26.82
N LYS A 9 21.95 -18.23 25.91
CA LYS A 9 22.57 -19.00 24.81
C LYS A 9 22.85 -18.17 23.56
N ILE A 10 22.41 -16.91 23.52
CA ILE A 10 22.52 -16.06 22.33
C ILE A 10 23.77 -15.20 22.45
N SER A 11 24.64 -15.24 21.45
CA SER A 11 25.82 -14.38 21.34
C SER A 11 25.85 -13.67 20.00
N PHE A 12 26.28 -12.42 19.96
CA PHE A 12 26.38 -11.64 18.71
C PHE A 12 27.37 -10.48 18.85
N ASP A 13 27.84 -9.97 17.72
CA ASP A 13 28.65 -8.77 17.65
C ASP A 13 27.80 -7.58 17.19
N TRP A 14 27.99 -6.44 17.87
CA TRP A 14 27.40 -5.16 17.51
C TRP A 14 28.48 -4.11 17.28
N ASP A 15 28.42 -3.38 16.17
CA ASP A 15 29.35 -2.28 15.90
C ASP A 15 28.68 -0.95 16.26
N GLU A 16 29.11 -0.33 17.35
CA GLU A 16 28.59 0.98 17.78
C GLU A 16 29.08 2.14 16.90
N ASP A 17 30.19 1.95 16.17
CA ASP A 17 30.88 3.03 15.45
C ASP A 17 30.44 3.15 13.97
N VAL A 18 29.88 2.08 13.38
CA VAL A 18 29.54 2.02 11.94
C VAL A 18 28.07 2.39 11.72
N ILE A 19 27.69 3.59 12.19
CA ILE A 19 26.30 4.03 12.41
C ILE A 19 25.84 3.47 13.77
N PRO A 20 25.30 4.27 14.70
CA PRO A 20 24.79 3.80 16.00
C PRO A 20 23.71 2.70 15.95
N ASN A 21 23.40 2.18 14.76
CA ASN A 21 22.23 1.40 14.35
C ASN A 21 22.56 0.41 13.20
N GLY A 22 23.80 -0.08 13.05
CA GLY A 22 24.16 -1.07 12.02
C GLY A 22 23.50 -2.45 12.23
N PRO A 23 23.43 -3.38 11.27
CA PRO A 23 22.84 -4.71 11.52
C PRO A 23 23.73 -5.59 12.41
N LEU A 24 23.13 -6.48 13.20
CA LEU A 24 23.86 -7.49 13.98
C LEU A 24 24.69 -8.40 13.07
N THR A 25 25.90 -8.74 13.52
CA THR A 25 26.75 -9.74 12.85
C THR A 25 27.03 -10.92 13.77
N ASP A 26 27.24 -12.09 13.18
CA ASP A 26 27.64 -13.31 13.91
C ASP A 26 26.67 -13.72 15.04
N VAL A 27 25.36 -13.62 14.77
CA VAL A 27 24.32 -13.98 15.74
C VAL A 27 24.25 -15.50 15.86
N LYS A 28 24.82 -16.03 16.95
CA LYS A 28 24.96 -17.46 17.22
C LYS A 28 24.07 -17.92 18.38
N ILE A 29 23.68 -19.18 18.31
CA ILE A 29 23.12 -19.93 19.44
C ILE A 29 24.13 -20.94 19.96
N ASP A 30 24.26 -21.05 21.29
CA ASP A 30 25.23 -21.89 22.00
C ASP A 30 26.68 -21.68 21.54
N SER A 31 26.99 -20.47 21.03
CA SER A 31 28.29 -20.08 20.47
C SER A 31 28.81 -20.96 19.32
N GLN A 32 27.94 -21.76 18.67
CA GLN A 32 28.35 -22.74 17.65
C GLN A 32 27.91 -22.35 16.24
N GLU A 33 26.64 -22.01 16.04
CA GLU A 33 26.06 -21.87 14.71
C GLU A 33 25.24 -20.59 14.57
N ASP A 34 25.29 -19.96 13.39
CA ASP A 34 24.45 -18.79 13.09
C ASP A 34 22.97 -19.17 13.16
N ILE A 35 22.20 -18.33 13.84
CA ILE A 35 20.79 -18.60 14.13
C ILE A 35 19.95 -18.87 12.89
N LYS A 36 20.25 -18.21 11.75
CA LYS A 36 19.50 -18.45 10.50
C LYS A 36 19.73 -19.85 9.99
N ILE A 37 20.99 -20.31 10.04
CA ILE A 37 21.38 -21.64 9.58
C ILE A 37 20.71 -22.68 10.47
N LYS A 38 20.78 -22.49 11.79
CA LYS A 38 20.18 -23.42 12.75
C LYS A 38 18.66 -23.55 12.57
N VAL A 39 17.95 -22.42 12.49
CA VAL A 39 16.49 -22.40 12.27
C VAL A 39 16.14 -23.09 10.95
N TYR A 40 16.84 -22.74 9.87
CA TYR A 40 16.62 -23.37 8.57
C TYR A 40 16.80 -24.89 8.59
N GLN A 41 17.88 -25.39 9.23
CA GLN A 41 18.15 -26.82 9.33
C GLN A 41 17.06 -27.57 10.08
N LEU A 42 16.56 -27.01 11.19
CA LEU A 42 15.47 -27.62 11.94
C LEU A 42 14.21 -27.72 11.07
N LEU A 43 13.87 -26.64 10.36
CA LEU A 43 12.68 -26.57 9.51
C LEU A 43 12.67 -27.62 8.38
N ASN A 44 13.78 -28.26 8.04
CA ASN A 44 13.80 -29.36 7.06
C ASN A 44 12.90 -30.55 7.45
N SER A 45 12.55 -30.69 8.73
CA SER A 45 11.61 -31.71 9.22
C SER A 45 10.17 -31.21 9.42
N THR A 46 9.87 -29.98 8.98
CA THR A 46 8.52 -29.40 9.01
C THR A 46 7.55 -30.24 8.20
N LYS A 47 6.41 -30.60 8.80
CA LYS A 47 5.34 -31.30 8.09
C LYS A 47 4.37 -30.30 7.49
N LEU A 48 4.14 -30.43 6.19
CA LEU A 48 3.23 -29.58 5.42
C LEU A 48 2.04 -30.42 4.96
N ASP A 49 0.83 -30.06 5.41
CA ASP A 49 -0.41 -30.66 4.92
C ASP A 49 -1.14 -29.68 3.99
N ILE A 50 -1.27 -30.09 2.72
CA ILE A 50 -1.92 -29.30 1.67
C ILE A 50 -3.45 -29.36 1.79
N GLY A 51 -3.98 -30.28 2.60
CA GLY A 51 -5.40 -30.40 2.91
C GLY A 51 -6.28 -30.53 1.67
N ASP A 52 -7.57 -30.27 1.88
CA ASP A 52 -8.58 -30.24 0.82
C ASP A 52 -8.55 -28.87 0.11
N PRO A 53 -8.49 -28.82 -1.25
CA PRO A 53 -8.47 -27.56 -2.00
C PRO A 53 -9.70 -26.68 -1.74
N PHE A 54 -10.84 -27.25 -1.37
CA PHE A 54 -12.07 -26.51 -1.04
C PHE A 54 -12.18 -26.15 0.45
N ARG A 55 -11.18 -26.52 1.26
CA ARG A 55 -11.09 -26.17 2.69
C ARG A 55 -9.70 -25.64 3.00
N PRO A 56 -9.32 -24.47 2.43
CA PRO A 56 -7.99 -23.90 2.59
C PRO A 56 -7.59 -23.67 4.06
N GLY A 57 -8.56 -23.44 4.96
CA GLY A 57 -8.33 -23.35 6.41
C GLY A 57 -7.93 -24.66 7.10
N LYS A 58 -7.86 -25.80 6.40
CA LYS A 58 -7.36 -27.08 6.94
C LYS A 58 -5.90 -27.36 6.60
N ARG A 59 -5.22 -26.43 5.94
CA ARG A 59 -3.80 -26.58 5.62
C ARG A 59 -2.99 -26.29 6.87
N THR A 60 -2.23 -27.27 7.35
CA THR A 60 -1.45 -27.14 8.59
C THR A 60 0.03 -27.16 8.30
N VAL A 61 0.75 -26.26 8.97
CA VAL A 61 2.21 -26.29 9.08
C VAL A 61 2.52 -26.74 10.49
N GLN A 62 3.23 -27.85 10.64
CA GLN A 62 3.68 -28.31 11.94
C GLN A 62 5.19 -28.18 12.02
N PHE A 63 5.64 -27.23 12.83
CA PHE A 63 7.07 -27.08 13.11
C PHE A 63 7.59 -28.23 13.95
N PRO A 64 8.86 -28.61 13.77
CA PRO A 64 9.55 -29.51 14.68
C PRO A 64 9.57 -28.93 16.10
N ASN A 65 9.46 -29.80 17.11
CA ASN A 65 9.43 -29.40 18.52
C ASN A 65 10.66 -28.58 18.94
N ASP A 66 11.79 -28.74 18.25
CA ASP A 66 13.05 -28.06 18.56
C ASP A 66 13.09 -26.59 18.08
N VAL A 67 12.15 -26.16 17.24
CA VAL A 67 12.12 -24.77 16.75
C VAL A 67 11.69 -23.80 17.86
N LEU A 68 10.65 -24.15 18.61
CA LEU A 68 10.07 -23.27 19.63
C LEU A 68 11.07 -22.91 20.75
N PRO A 69 11.84 -23.85 21.33
CA PRO A 69 12.87 -23.52 22.33
C PRO A 69 13.89 -22.49 21.84
N ILE A 70 14.31 -22.55 20.56
CA ILE A 70 15.23 -21.57 19.99
C ILE A 70 14.58 -20.18 19.94
N CYS A 71 13.32 -20.10 19.53
CA CYS A 71 12.59 -18.84 19.53
C CYS A 71 12.46 -18.27 20.95
N GLU A 72 12.14 -19.10 21.94
CA GLU A 72 12.03 -18.68 23.34
C GLU A 72 13.36 -18.16 23.91
N ASP A 73 14.48 -18.82 23.59
CA ASP A 73 15.82 -18.37 23.97
C ASP A 73 16.12 -16.97 23.39
N VAL A 74 15.76 -16.73 22.12
CA VAL A 74 15.93 -15.43 21.47
C VAL A 74 14.99 -14.37 22.04
N PHE A 75 13.72 -14.70 22.26
CA PHE A 75 12.75 -13.76 22.82
C PHE A 75 13.13 -13.34 24.24
N THR A 76 13.69 -14.27 25.02
CA THR A 76 14.26 -13.98 26.33
C THR A 76 15.44 -13.02 26.22
N ALA A 77 16.35 -13.22 25.26
CA ALA A 77 17.45 -12.29 25.00
C ALA A 77 16.94 -10.89 24.57
N ILE A 78 15.90 -10.83 23.72
CA ILE A 78 15.24 -9.58 23.32
C ILE A 78 14.65 -8.86 24.53
N LYS A 79 13.98 -9.58 25.44
CA LYS A 79 13.44 -9.00 26.69
C LYS A 79 14.53 -8.39 27.55
N HIS A 80 15.68 -9.06 27.71
CA HIS A 80 16.83 -8.48 28.41
C HIS A 80 17.31 -7.18 27.74
N LEU A 81 17.47 -7.18 26.41
CA LEU A 81 17.88 -5.99 25.66
C LEU A 81 16.88 -4.84 25.83
N LYS A 82 15.58 -5.11 25.80
CA LYS A 82 14.55 -4.08 25.99
C LYS A 82 14.54 -3.51 27.40
N ASN A 83 14.76 -4.34 28.41
CA ASN A 83 14.91 -3.88 29.80
C ASN A 83 16.14 -2.97 29.97
N ASP A 84 17.18 -3.18 29.17
CA ASP A 84 18.38 -2.34 29.09
C ASP A 84 18.21 -1.11 28.17
N SER A 85 16.99 -0.82 27.69
CA SER A 85 16.72 0.25 26.70
C SER A 85 17.43 0.09 25.35
N LYS A 86 17.88 -1.13 25.00
CA LYS A 86 18.54 -1.45 23.72
C LYS A 86 17.52 -1.88 22.64
N ASN A 87 16.54 -1.02 22.37
CA ASN A 87 15.41 -1.34 21.48
C ASN A 87 15.82 -1.67 20.05
N VAL A 88 16.83 -0.97 19.52
CA VAL A 88 17.33 -1.19 18.14
C VAL A 88 17.99 -2.57 17.99
N ILE A 89 18.86 -2.93 18.93
CA ILE A 89 19.53 -4.25 18.97
C ILE A 89 18.47 -5.35 19.10
N ALA A 90 17.47 -5.15 19.96
CA ALA A 90 16.32 -6.05 20.09
C ALA A 90 15.54 -6.21 18.77
N GLY A 91 15.32 -5.12 18.03
CA GLY A 91 14.68 -5.13 16.71
C GLY A 91 15.48 -5.94 15.70
N TYR A 92 16.78 -5.69 15.57
CA TYR A 92 17.64 -6.47 14.67
C TYR A 92 17.72 -7.94 15.04
N LEU A 93 17.73 -8.28 16.33
CA LEU A 93 17.76 -9.67 16.78
C LEU A 93 16.47 -10.41 16.39
N ALA A 94 15.32 -9.74 16.52
CA ALA A 94 14.04 -10.26 16.05
C ALA A 94 14.05 -10.49 14.53
N SER A 95 14.46 -9.48 13.75
CA SER A 95 14.54 -9.61 12.28
C SER A 95 15.48 -10.72 11.86
N ARG A 96 16.64 -10.87 12.50
CA ARG A 96 17.60 -11.95 12.22
C ARG A 96 16.99 -13.33 12.45
N LEU A 97 16.23 -13.51 13.54
CA LEU A 97 15.50 -14.75 13.80
C LEU A 97 14.48 -15.03 12.70
N PHE A 98 13.62 -14.06 12.37
CA PHE A 98 12.56 -14.25 11.37
C PHE A 98 13.10 -14.46 9.95
N GLU A 99 14.23 -13.85 9.61
CA GLU A 99 14.96 -14.13 8.38
C GLU A 99 15.53 -15.56 8.33
N GLY A 100 15.70 -16.25 9.47
CA GLY A 100 16.02 -17.68 9.51
C GLY A 100 14.89 -18.55 8.95
N PHE A 101 13.64 -18.15 9.18
CA PHE A 101 12.46 -18.81 8.63
C PHE A 101 12.27 -18.53 7.14
N SER A 102 12.69 -17.33 6.68
CA SER A 102 12.47 -16.91 5.29
C SER A 102 13.22 -17.78 4.28
N ALA A 103 14.37 -18.36 4.63
CA ALA A 103 15.10 -19.27 3.76
C ALA A 103 14.27 -20.53 3.41
N PHE A 104 13.67 -21.16 4.42
CA PHE A 104 12.79 -22.31 4.21
C PHE A 104 11.53 -21.92 3.44
N TRP A 105 10.91 -20.78 3.81
CA TRP A 105 9.75 -20.26 3.09
C TRP A 105 10.07 -20.03 1.60
N MET A 106 11.16 -19.35 1.27
CA MET A 106 11.54 -19.09 -0.12
C MET A 106 11.78 -20.38 -0.89
N GLN A 107 12.63 -21.27 -0.37
CA GLN A 107 13.09 -22.45 -1.10
C GLN A 107 12.02 -23.55 -1.20
N THR A 108 11.26 -23.77 -0.13
CA THR A 108 10.34 -24.91 -0.02
C THR A 108 8.90 -24.54 -0.36
N ILE A 109 8.47 -23.32 -0.02
CA ILE A 109 7.06 -22.90 -0.15
C ILE A 109 6.85 -21.97 -1.34
N LEU A 110 7.60 -20.86 -1.40
CA LEU A 110 7.40 -19.80 -2.39
C LEU A 110 7.76 -20.28 -3.80
N ASN A 111 8.98 -20.78 -3.99
CA ASN A 111 9.50 -21.20 -5.29
C ASN A 111 8.77 -22.42 -5.87
N THR A 112 8.00 -23.14 -5.04
CA THR A 112 7.18 -24.29 -5.47
C THR A 112 5.71 -23.92 -5.70
N GLY A 113 5.36 -22.62 -5.64
CA GLY A 113 4.00 -22.12 -5.87
C GLY A 113 3.02 -22.42 -4.75
N ARG A 114 3.49 -22.79 -3.56
CA ARG A 114 2.65 -23.23 -2.42
C ARG A 114 2.23 -22.06 -1.53
N HIS A 115 1.86 -20.91 -2.10
CA HIS A 115 1.64 -19.65 -1.37
C HIS A 115 0.64 -19.76 -0.20
N ILE A 116 -0.43 -20.56 -0.34
CA ILE A 116 -1.40 -20.78 0.75
C ILE A 116 -0.74 -21.48 1.96
N LEU A 117 0.22 -22.40 1.74
CA LEU A 117 0.97 -22.97 2.87
C LEU A 117 1.85 -21.90 3.54
N GLY A 118 2.32 -20.91 2.78
CA GLY A 118 3.05 -19.78 3.31
C GLY A 118 2.21 -18.91 4.26
N ILE A 119 0.91 -18.77 4.01
CA ILE A 119 -0.02 -18.11 4.94
C ILE A 119 -0.01 -18.84 6.29
N GLY A 120 -0.26 -20.15 6.31
CA GLY A 120 -0.23 -20.94 7.55
C GLY A 120 1.13 -20.92 8.24
N PHE A 121 2.23 -20.97 7.46
CA PHE A 121 3.59 -20.91 7.96
C PHE A 121 3.88 -19.62 8.74
N TRP A 122 3.54 -18.46 8.18
CA TRP A 122 3.80 -17.18 8.85
C TRP A 122 2.81 -16.88 9.97
N HIS A 123 1.55 -17.36 9.87
CA HIS A 123 0.61 -17.29 10.99
C HIS A 123 1.10 -18.04 12.21
N GLU A 124 1.53 -19.29 12.05
CA GLU A 124 2.08 -20.08 13.16
C GLU A 124 3.24 -19.33 13.84
N ILE A 125 4.10 -18.68 13.05
CA ILE A 125 5.22 -17.87 13.56
C ILE A 125 4.75 -16.67 14.39
N ILE A 126 3.75 -15.96 13.88
CA ILE A 126 3.17 -14.79 14.55
C ILE A 126 2.44 -15.23 15.83
N ASP A 127 1.72 -16.35 15.78
CA ASP A 127 0.87 -16.83 16.88
C ASP A 127 1.71 -17.31 18.06
N PHE A 128 2.79 -18.07 17.83
CA PHE A 128 3.68 -18.43 18.93
C PHE A 128 4.39 -17.20 19.50
N THR A 129 4.77 -16.23 18.65
CA THR A 129 5.38 -14.97 19.10
C THR A 129 4.44 -14.22 20.03
N LYS A 130 3.18 -14.00 19.60
CA LYS A 130 2.15 -13.33 20.41
C LYS A 130 1.85 -14.08 21.70
N SER A 131 1.79 -15.41 21.66
CA SER A 131 1.58 -16.23 22.85
C SER A 131 2.71 -16.04 23.86
N TRP A 132 3.95 -15.96 23.40
CA TRP A 132 5.09 -15.65 24.26
C TRP A 132 5.01 -14.21 24.85
N GLU A 133 4.63 -13.21 24.04
CA GLU A 133 4.47 -11.82 24.47
C GLU A 133 3.43 -11.67 25.58
N GLN A 134 2.29 -12.36 25.46
CA GLN A 134 1.21 -12.36 26.47
C GLN A 134 1.70 -12.82 27.85
N ASN A 135 2.64 -13.77 27.88
CA ASN A 135 3.19 -14.31 29.12
C ASN A 135 4.35 -13.46 29.69
N ASN A 136 4.90 -12.53 28.91
CA ASN A 136 6.14 -11.82 29.24
C ASN A 136 6.03 -10.30 29.32
N SER A 137 4.88 -9.72 28.95
CA SER A 137 4.62 -8.27 28.94
C SER A 137 5.66 -7.46 28.14
N ILE A 138 6.22 -8.07 27.09
CA ILE A 138 7.18 -7.46 26.16
C ILE A 138 6.70 -7.71 24.75
N THR A 139 6.80 -6.71 23.88
CA THR A 139 6.53 -6.87 22.44
C THR A 139 7.82 -7.20 21.70
N ILE A 140 7.81 -8.21 20.84
CA ILE A 140 8.82 -8.56 19.84
C ILE A 140 8.47 -7.84 18.53
N HIS A 141 9.48 -7.32 17.84
CA HIS A 141 9.31 -6.68 16.54
C HIS A 141 8.95 -7.73 15.47
N LYS A 142 7.79 -7.60 14.83
CA LYS A 142 7.16 -8.54 13.90
C LYS A 142 7.01 -7.96 12.48
N GLY A 143 7.70 -6.87 12.13
CA GLY A 143 7.67 -6.28 10.78
C GLY A 143 7.95 -7.32 9.68
N THR A 144 9.03 -8.10 9.83
CA THR A 144 9.44 -9.15 8.89
C THR A 144 8.37 -10.24 8.65
N PRO A 145 7.83 -10.93 9.68
CA PRO A 145 6.80 -11.96 9.46
C PRO A 145 5.49 -11.37 8.92
N TYR A 146 5.08 -10.16 9.32
CA TYR A 146 3.91 -9.51 8.71
C TYR A 146 4.14 -9.19 7.22
N TYR A 147 5.32 -8.69 6.86
CA TYR A 147 5.68 -8.46 5.46
C TYR A 147 5.57 -9.75 4.63
N PHE A 148 6.21 -10.84 5.06
CA PHE A 148 6.15 -12.08 4.29
C PHE A 148 4.76 -12.71 4.27
N LEU A 149 3.97 -12.61 5.34
CA LEU A 149 2.57 -13.02 5.34
C LEU A 149 1.77 -12.23 4.28
N GLY A 150 1.93 -10.92 4.24
CA GLY A 150 1.32 -10.06 3.22
C GLY A 150 1.73 -10.44 1.81
N VAL A 151 3.01 -10.80 1.58
CA VAL A 151 3.49 -11.29 0.27
C VAL A 151 2.76 -12.57 -0.16
N ASN A 152 2.46 -13.49 0.76
CA ASN A 152 1.74 -14.71 0.39
C ASN A 152 0.29 -14.42 -0.01
N TYR A 153 -0.41 -13.53 0.70
CA TYR A 153 -1.74 -13.07 0.29
C TYR A 153 -1.72 -12.34 -1.05
N PHE A 154 -0.73 -11.47 -1.25
CA PHE A 154 -0.53 -10.74 -2.50
C PHE A 154 -0.39 -11.70 -3.69
N LEU A 155 0.44 -12.74 -3.56
CA LEU A 155 0.67 -13.72 -4.63
C LEU A 155 -0.57 -14.58 -4.94
N LEU A 156 -1.54 -14.64 -4.03
CA LEU A 156 -2.83 -15.28 -4.27
C LEU A 156 -3.87 -14.33 -4.90
N GLY A 157 -3.54 -13.05 -5.06
CA GLY A 157 -4.47 -12.01 -5.49
C GLY A 157 -5.44 -11.57 -4.40
N ASP A 158 -5.20 -11.92 -3.14
CA ASP A 158 -5.97 -11.46 -1.98
C ASP A 158 -5.36 -10.15 -1.46
N PHE A 159 -5.58 -9.08 -2.21
CA PHE A 159 -4.96 -7.79 -1.93
C PHE A 159 -5.46 -7.14 -0.64
N ASP A 160 -6.69 -7.43 -0.23
CA ASP A 160 -7.28 -6.90 1.01
C ASP A 160 -6.49 -7.40 2.21
N ASN A 161 -6.32 -8.73 2.32
CA ASN A 161 -5.52 -9.30 3.39
C ASN A 161 -4.03 -8.95 3.24
N ALA A 162 -3.52 -8.89 2.01
CA ALA A 162 -2.13 -8.48 1.77
C ALA A 162 -1.84 -7.10 2.37
N PHE A 163 -2.70 -6.11 2.08
CA PHE A 163 -2.53 -4.75 2.58
C PHE A 163 -2.76 -4.67 4.08
N VAL A 164 -3.70 -5.40 4.68
CA VAL A 164 -3.84 -5.48 6.14
C VAL A 164 -2.51 -5.89 6.81
N TYR A 165 -1.81 -6.89 6.27
CA TYR A 165 -0.52 -7.32 6.81
C TYR A 165 0.63 -6.39 6.44
N PHE A 166 0.62 -5.77 5.26
CA PHE A 166 1.60 -4.75 4.89
C PHE A 166 1.55 -3.54 5.82
N TYR A 167 0.35 -3.04 6.15
CA TYR A 167 0.17 -1.99 7.14
C TYR A 167 0.58 -2.46 8.54
N SER A 168 0.25 -3.71 8.92
CA SER A 168 0.70 -4.27 10.20
C SER A 168 2.23 -4.31 10.31
N ALA A 169 2.93 -4.59 9.20
CA ALA A 169 4.39 -4.54 9.13
C ALA A 169 4.90 -3.11 9.31
N ILE A 170 4.33 -2.15 8.58
CA ILE A 170 4.70 -0.72 8.65
C ILE A 170 4.49 -0.15 10.05
N GLU A 171 3.36 -0.43 10.69
CA GLU A 171 3.07 0.01 12.06
C GLU A 171 4.04 -0.59 13.09
N ASP A 172 4.54 -1.80 12.82
CA ASP A 172 5.58 -2.39 13.66
C ASP A 172 6.97 -1.80 13.38
N ASP A 173 7.26 -1.46 12.13
CA ASP A 173 8.50 -0.78 11.68
C ASP A 173 8.59 0.65 12.22
N LYS A 174 7.47 1.38 12.33
CA LYS A 174 7.39 2.73 12.93
C LYS A 174 7.90 2.78 14.38
N LYS A 175 8.02 1.63 15.05
CA LYS A 175 8.55 1.52 16.42
C LYS A 175 10.08 1.55 16.49
N LEU A 176 10.77 1.54 15.34
CA LEU A 176 12.24 1.56 15.24
C LEU A 176 12.74 2.74 14.35
N PRO A 177 12.35 3.99 14.64
CA PRO A 177 12.73 5.14 13.80
C PRO A 177 14.25 5.36 13.71
N GLU A 178 15.02 4.89 14.70
CA GLU A 178 16.47 5.09 14.80
C GLU A 178 17.23 4.43 13.63
N ILE A 179 16.69 3.34 13.06
CA ILE A 179 17.27 2.67 11.88
C ILE A 179 16.75 3.27 10.56
N GLY A 180 15.93 4.31 10.61
CA GLY A 180 15.30 4.95 9.46
C GLY A 180 14.02 4.26 8.98
N TYR A 181 13.37 3.49 9.86
CA TYR A 181 12.07 2.90 9.58
C TYR A 181 10.94 3.91 9.85
N PRO A 182 9.78 3.78 9.16
CA PRO A 182 9.48 2.74 8.18
C PRO A 182 10.06 3.02 6.78
N LYS A 183 10.58 4.22 6.48
CA LYS A 183 10.98 4.65 5.12
C LYS A 183 12.03 3.76 4.42
N LYS A 184 12.92 3.13 5.20
CA LYS A 184 13.91 2.16 4.68
C LYS A 184 13.40 0.72 4.59
N ALA A 185 12.25 0.41 5.18
CA ALA A 185 11.70 -0.94 5.16
C ALA A 185 11.24 -1.29 3.73
N PRO A 186 11.51 -2.51 3.23
CA PRO A 186 11.09 -2.92 1.89
C PRO A 186 9.58 -2.79 1.67
N ILE A 187 8.78 -3.02 2.71
CA ILE A 187 7.33 -2.93 2.56
C ILE A 187 6.85 -1.50 2.39
N TYR A 188 7.38 -0.54 3.16
CA TYR A 188 7.07 0.88 3.00
C TYR A 188 7.37 1.36 1.58
N GLN A 189 8.55 0.97 1.07
CA GLN A 189 8.97 1.29 -0.29
C GLN A 189 8.06 0.66 -1.35
N THR A 190 7.47 -0.50 -1.06
CA THR A 190 6.50 -1.14 -1.95
C THR A 190 5.18 -0.40 -1.97
N VAL A 191 4.60 -0.08 -0.80
CA VAL A 191 3.29 0.58 -0.70
C VAL A 191 3.32 2.08 -1.01
N THR A 192 4.50 2.67 -1.14
CA THR A 192 4.70 4.04 -1.64
C THR A 192 5.32 4.09 -3.04
N LEU A 193 5.47 2.92 -3.69
CA LEU A 193 6.10 2.77 -5.01
C LEU A 193 7.46 3.48 -5.12
N THR A 194 8.28 3.46 -4.08
CA THR A 194 9.62 4.06 -4.10
C THR A 194 10.50 3.41 -5.17
N ASP A 195 11.17 4.23 -5.98
CA ASP A 195 12.10 3.76 -7.01
C ASP A 195 13.42 3.21 -6.42
N ASN A 196 13.38 1.98 -5.90
CA ASN A 196 14.53 1.32 -5.32
C ASN A 196 14.69 -0.12 -5.85
N PRO A 197 15.60 -0.36 -6.81
CA PRO A 197 15.88 -1.68 -7.36
C PRO A 197 16.35 -2.73 -6.34
N ASN A 198 16.79 -2.33 -5.15
CA ASN A 198 17.20 -3.24 -4.09
C ASN A 198 16.02 -3.80 -3.27
N ASN A 199 14.81 -3.27 -3.45
CA ASN A 199 13.61 -3.83 -2.82
C ASN A 199 13.22 -5.14 -3.52
N GLN A 200 13.00 -6.21 -2.75
CA GLN A 200 12.63 -7.53 -3.27
C GLN A 200 11.36 -7.51 -4.12
N MET A 201 10.39 -6.67 -3.78
CA MET A 201 9.12 -6.52 -4.51
C MET A 201 9.26 -5.59 -5.73
N TYR A 202 10.41 -4.96 -5.92
CA TYR A 202 10.61 -3.96 -6.98
C TYR A 202 10.35 -4.51 -8.39
N PRO A 203 11.03 -5.58 -8.86
CA PRO A 203 10.86 -6.03 -10.23
C PRO A 203 9.46 -6.61 -10.52
N TYR A 204 8.74 -7.03 -9.47
CA TYR A 204 7.45 -7.71 -9.62
C TYR A 204 6.24 -6.80 -9.41
N VAL A 205 6.39 -5.73 -8.62
CA VAL A 205 5.29 -4.86 -8.21
C VAL A 205 5.60 -3.41 -8.50
N VAL A 206 6.70 -2.88 -7.94
CA VAL A 206 6.97 -1.44 -7.99
C VAL A 206 7.29 -0.99 -9.41
N ALA A 207 8.21 -1.63 -10.10
CA ALA A 207 8.61 -1.23 -11.45
C ALA A 207 7.46 -1.31 -12.47
N PRO A 208 6.67 -2.40 -12.55
CA PRO A 208 5.50 -2.45 -13.43
C PRO A 208 4.46 -1.36 -13.12
N LEU A 209 4.11 -1.16 -11.84
CA LEU A 209 3.13 -0.13 -11.46
C LEU A 209 3.65 1.29 -11.74
N ARG A 210 4.94 1.55 -11.47
CA ARG A 210 5.57 2.84 -11.82
C ARG A 210 5.57 3.08 -13.31
N GLN A 211 5.83 2.08 -14.14
CA GLN A 211 5.77 2.21 -15.59
C GLN A 211 4.36 2.66 -16.04
N ILE A 212 3.31 1.99 -15.55
CA ILE A 212 1.92 2.34 -15.89
C ILE A 212 1.57 3.74 -15.39
N LEU A 213 2.00 4.09 -14.18
CA LEU A 213 1.81 5.43 -13.64
C LEU A 213 2.52 6.49 -14.51
N SER A 214 3.73 6.19 -14.99
CA SER A 214 4.46 7.04 -15.94
C SER A 214 3.73 7.19 -17.28
N GLU A 215 3.07 6.14 -17.78
CA GLU A 215 2.23 6.21 -18.99
C GLU A 215 1.04 7.16 -18.79
N TYR A 216 0.33 7.08 -17.65
CA TYR A 216 -0.73 8.03 -17.30
C TYR A 216 -0.20 9.46 -17.14
N ILE A 217 0.96 9.65 -16.53
CA ILE A 217 1.59 10.97 -16.40
C ILE A 217 1.99 11.52 -17.78
N GLN A 218 2.55 10.71 -18.66
CA GLN A 218 2.89 11.13 -20.02
C GLN A 218 1.64 11.54 -20.79
N HIS A 219 0.55 10.77 -20.65
CA HIS A 219 -0.73 11.14 -21.24
C HIS A 219 -1.25 12.47 -20.67
N PHE A 220 -1.14 12.69 -19.36
CA PHE A 220 -1.46 13.96 -18.71
C PHE A 220 -0.61 15.13 -19.21
N GLN A 221 0.71 14.95 -19.34
CA GLN A 221 1.62 15.97 -19.89
C GLN A 221 1.19 16.39 -21.30
N ASN A 222 0.92 15.42 -22.18
CA ASN A 222 0.48 15.67 -23.54
C ASN A 222 -0.92 16.27 -23.59
N HIS A 223 -1.81 15.87 -22.68
CA HIS A 223 -3.18 16.35 -22.67
C HIS A 223 -3.25 17.81 -22.18
N PHE A 224 -2.44 18.22 -21.21
CA PHE A 224 -2.52 19.56 -20.59
C PHE A 224 -1.32 20.47 -20.87
N ASP A 225 -0.46 20.11 -21.82
CA ASP A 225 0.83 20.78 -22.05
C ASP A 225 1.62 21.00 -20.75
N SER A 226 1.57 20.00 -19.86
CA SER A 226 2.11 20.11 -18.50
C SER A 226 3.54 19.58 -18.42
N THR A 227 4.36 20.21 -17.57
CA THR A 227 5.70 19.71 -17.21
C THR A 227 5.70 18.77 -16.00
N PHE A 228 4.53 18.32 -15.53
CA PHE A 228 4.40 17.48 -14.33
C PHE A 228 5.00 16.09 -14.55
N THR A 229 5.91 15.66 -13.69
CA THR A 229 6.67 14.40 -13.84
C THR A 229 6.34 13.38 -12.75
N ILE A 230 6.81 12.14 -12.91
CA ILE A 230 6.75 11.13 -11.84
C ILE A 230 7.50 11.59 -10.58
N ASN A 231 8.58 12.35 -10.72
CA ASN A 231 9.31 12.90 -9.57
C ASN A 231 8.51 13.97 -8.84
N ASP A 232 7.70 14.77 -9.56
CA ASP A 232 6.76 15.71 -8.93
C ASP A 232 5.68 14.94 -8.17
N PHE A 233 5.17 13.85 -8.73
CA PHE A 233 4.20 12.98 -8.08
C PHE A 233 4.79 12.31 -6.82
N ASP A 234 6.02 11.80 -6.90
CA ASP A 234 6.73 11.23 -5.76
C ASP A 234 6.88 12.26 -4.65
N LYS A 235 7.43 13.44 -4.96
CA LYS A 235 7.73 14.48 -3.98
C LYS A 235 6.48 15.07 -3.33
N LYS A 236 5.43 15.32 -4.13
CA LYS A 236 4.23 16.02 -3.64
C LYS A 236 3.20 15.08 -3.02
N PHE A 237 3.23 13.80 -3.37
CA PHE A 237 2.21 12.84 -2.95
C PHE A 237 2.78 11.54 -2.36
N LEU A 238 3.45 10.69 -3.17
CA LEU A 238 3.81 9.33 -2.70
C LEU A 238 4.82 9.30 -1.54
N GLN A 239 5.65 10.33 -1.42
CA GLN A 239 6.68 10.48 -0.38
C GLN A 239 6.39 11.69 0.52
N ASN A 240 5.15 12.18 0.54
CA ASN A 240 4.71 13.28 1.40
C ASN A 240 4.18 12.72 2.72
N ASP A 241 4.88 13.03 3.82
CA ASP A 241 4.56 12.52 5.16
C ASP A 241 3.15 12.93 5.63
N ASP A 242 2.65 14.10 5.23
CA ASP A 242 1.31 14.57 5.59
C ASP A 242 0.19 13.81 4.87
N LEU A 243 0.54 13.05 3.82
CA LEU A 243 -0.37 12.27 2.98
C LEU A 243 -0.05 10.78 3.00
N GLU A 244 0.74 10.32 3.98
CA GLU A 244 1.23 8.94 4.07
C GLU A 244 0.09 7.90 3.94
N ASP A 245 -0.93 7.97 4.80
CA ASP A 245 -2.07 7.04 4.78
C ASP A 245 -2.83 7.08 3.44
N LEU A 246 -2.93 8.28 2.86
CA LEU A 246 -3.61 8.49 1.58
C LEU A 246 -2.81 7.91 0.41
N SER A 247 -1.47 7.99 0.48
CA SER A 247 -0.57 7.41 -0.52
C SER A 247 -0.71 5.89 -0.53
N TYR A 248 -0.78 5.25 0.64
CA TYR A 248 -0.99 3.82 0.77
C TYR A 248 -2.34 3.38 0.21
N PHE A 249 -3.41 4.14 0.54
CA PHE A 249 -4.75 3.91 0.01
C PHE A 249 -4.77 4.05 -1.52
N PHE A 250 -4.10 5.06 -2.08
CA PHE A 250 -3.98 5.20 -3.53
C PHE A 250 -3.26 4.00 -4.16
N VAL A 251 -2.12 3.57 -3.62
CA VAL A 251 -1.34 2.46 -4.19
C VAL A 251 -2.12 1.14 -4.12
N TYR A 252 -2.84 0.88 -3.02
CA TYR A 252 -3.77 -0.25 -2.90
C TYR A 252 -4.81 -0.25 -4.03
N ASN A 253 -5.51 0.89 -4.23
CA ASN A 253 -6.54 1.00 -5.26
C ASN A 253 -5.96 0.93 -6.67
N PHE A 254 -4.82 1.56 -6.90
CA PHE A 254 -4.14 1.54 -8.20
C PHE A 254 -3.71 0.13 -8.60
N MET A 255 -3.20 -0.64 -7.65
CA MET A 255 -2.84 -2.04 -7.87
C MET A 255 -4.07 -2.91 -8.14
N ASN A 256 -5.15 -2.75 -7.38
CA ASN A 256 -6.42 -3.43 -7.65
C ASN A 256 -6.95 -3.13 -9.05
N LEU A 257 -6.92 -1.85 -9.47
CA LEU A 257 -7.31 -1.43 -10.82
C LEU A 257 -6.45 -2.10 -11.89
N HIS A 258 -5.14 -2.12 -11.70
CA HIS A 258 -4.22 -2.76 -12.64
C HIS A 258 -4.51 -4.26 -12.78
N ASP A 259 -4.67 -4.97 -11.67
CA ASP A 259 -4.94 -6.40 -11.66
C ASP A 259 -6.26 -6.74 -12.35
N LEU A 260 -7.31 -5.96 -12.07
CA LEU A 260 -8.62 -6.12 -12.70
C LEU A 260 -8.54 -5.88 -14.22
N ASN A 261 -7.87 -4.81 -14.65
CA ASN A 261 -7.69 -4.52 -16.08
C ASN A 261 -6.87 -5.60 -16.81
N ASN A 262 -5.96 -6.29 -16.13
CA ASN A 262 -5.17 -7.37 -16.74
C ASN A 262 -5.91 -8.71 -16.78
N LYS A 263 -6.69 -9.04 -15.75
CA LYS A 263 -7.32 -10.35 -15.60
C LYS A 263 -8.64 -10.47 -16.35
N PHE A 264 -9.39 -9.39 -16.49
CA PHE A 264 -10.70 -9.43 -17.13
C PHE A 264 -10.59 -9.08 -18.60
N ARG A 265 -11.11 -9.97 -19.45
CA ARG A 265 -11.40 -9.63 -20.84
C ARG A 265 -12.62 -8.71 -20.89
N ASN A 266 -12.60 -7.73 -21.78
CA ASN A 266 -13.64 -6.70 -21.92
C ASN A 266 -15.05 -7.28 -22.10
N ASP A 267 -15.19 -8.50 -22.63
CA ASP A 267 -16.48 -9.17 -22.85
C ASP A 267 -17.17 -9.64 -21.55
N VAL A 268 -16.41 -9.96 -20.50
CA VAL A 268 -16.95 -10.38 -19.20
C VAL A 268 -17.44 -9.18 -18.36
N PHE A 269 -17.01 -7.97 -18.72
CA PHE A 269 -17.23 -6.74 -17.94
C PHE A 269 -18.63 -6.12 -18.13
N PHE A 270 -19.46 -6.65 -19.04
CA PHE A 270 -20.81 -6.13 -19.32
C PHE A 270 -21.88 -6.88 -18.52
N ASN A 271 -21.83 -6.77 -17.19
CA ASN A 271 -22.88 -7.29 -16.32
C ASN A 271 -23.21 -6.30 -15.20
N GLU A 272 -24.35 -6.54 -14.54
CA GLU A 272 -24.88 -5.66 -13.48
C GLU A 272 -23.92 -5.50 -12.29
N PHE A 273 -23.15 -6.53 -11.97
CA PHE A 273 -22.17 -6.47 -10.89
C PHE A 273 -20.94 -5.65 -11.29
N SER A 274 -20.47 -5.78 -12.53
CA SER A 274 -19.36 -4.98 -13.05
C SER A 274 -19.67 -3.48 -13.01
N LYS A 275 -20.91 -3.06 -13.27
CA LYS A 275 -21.34 -1.65 -13.14
C LYS A 275 -21.13 -1.11 -11.72
N ILE A 276 -21.53 -1.89 -10.71
CA ILE A 276 -21.34 -1.54 -9.29
C ILE A 276 -19.85 -1.54 -8.96
N LYS A 277 -19.09 -2.51 -9.48
CA LYS A 277 -17.65 -2.59 -9.22
C LYS A 277 -16.87 -1.42 -9.84
N ALA A 278 -17.25 -0.97 -11.04
CA ALA A 278 -16.69 0.22 -11.66
C ALA A 278 -17.01 1.48 -10.83
N LEU A 279 -18.24 1.62 -10.33
CA LEU A 279 -18.60 2.72 -9.44
C LEU A 279 -17.75 2.73 -8.16
N ASP A 280 -17.56 1.58 -7.52
CA ASP A 280 -16.69 1.39 -6.35
C ASP A 280 -15.23 1.79 -6.65
N GLN A 281 -14.68 1.33 -7.77
CA GLN A 281 -13.33 1.68 -8.21
C GLN A 281 -13.16 3.19 -8.45
N PHE A 282 -14.10 3.80 -9.17
CA PHE A 282 -14.09 5.23 -9.42
C PHE A 282 -14.24 6.02 -8.13
N PHE A 283 -15.13 5.58 -7.23
CA PHE A 283 -15.34 6.20 -5.93
C PHE A 283 -14.06 6.23 -5.10
N ASN A 284 -13.32 5.12 -5.05
CA ASN A 284 -12.07 5.07 -4.31
C ASN A 284 -10.99 6.01 -4.89
N LEU A 285 -10.89 6.14 -6.22
CA LEU A 285 -9.97 7.12 -6.82
C LEU A 285 -10.39 8.57 -6.53
N VAL A 286 -11.69 8.90 -6.66
CA VAL A 286 -12.16 10.28 -6.39
C VAL A 286 -12.09 10.63 -4.91
N LEU A 287 -12.14 9.65 -4.00
CA LEU A 287 -11.82 9.87 -2.59
C LEU A 287 -10.36 10.32 -2.42
N ALA A 288 -9.42 9.75 -3.18
CA ALA A 288 -8.04 10.23 -3.19
C ALA A 288 -7.96 11.68 -3.68
N VAL A 289 -8.63 12.01 -4.78
CA VAL A 289 -8.72 13.39 -5.29
C VAL A 289 -9.30 14.35 -4.24
N ASP A 290 -10.42 13.99 -3.61
CA ASP A 290 -11.09 14.79 -2.56
C ASP A 290 -10.12 15.09 -1.41
N GLN A 291 -9.41 14.07 -0.90
CA GLN A 291 -8.48 14.25 0.22
C GLN A 291 -7.20 15.02 -0.16
N ILE A 292 -6.65 14.82 -1.36
CA ILE A 292 -5.50 15.59 -1.87
C ILE A 292 -5.88 17.07 -1.99
N LEU A 293 -7.06 17.38 -2.54
CA LEU A 293 -7.55 18.75 -2.64
C LEU A 293 -7.81 19.39 -1.28
N LYS A 294 -8.35 18.64 -0.31
CA LYS A 294 -8.51 19.13 1.07
C LYS A 294 -7.18 19.55 1.68
N HIS A 295 -6.16 18.71 1.51
CA HIS A 295 -4.81 19.01 1.98
C HIS A 295 -4.27 20.28 1.30
N ALA A 296 -4.35 20.37 -0.03
CA ALA A 296 -3.88 21.53 -0.80
C ALA A 296 -4.64 22.84 -0.48
N TYR A 297 -5.95 22.75 -0.20
CA TYR A 297 -6.81 23.89 0.16
C TYR A 297 -6.58 24.38 1.60
N GLY A 298 -6.05 23.50 2.47
CA GLY A 298 -5.81 23.76 3.87
C GLY A 298 -6.97 23.29 4.77
N ASN A 299 -6.66 22.39 5.71
CA ASN A 299 -7.64 21.74 6.59
C ASN A 299 -8.54 22.71 7.37
N SER A 300 -8.03 23.87 7.78
CA SER A 300 -8.82 24.88 8.51
C SER A 300 -9.91 25.53 7.65
N GLN A 301 -9.66 25.67 6.35
CA GLN A 301 -10.61 26.25 5.41
C GLN A 301 -11.69 25.26 4.98
N PHE A 302 -11.48 23.96 5.21
CA PHE A 302 -12.32 22.87 4.70
C PHE A 302 -13.46 22.42 5.64
N LYS A 303 -13.47 22.82 6.92
CA LYS A 303 -14.49 22.33 7.88
C LYS A 303 -15.93 22.52 7.37
N GLY A 304 -16.62 21.40 7.11
CA GLY A 304 -18.01 21.36 6.64
C GLY A 304 -18.22 21.66 5.15
N LYS A 305 -17.14 21.81 4.37
CA LYS A 305 -17.21 22.11 2.93
C LYS A 305 -17.23 20.82 2.11
N SER A 306 -17.97 20.83 0.99
CA SER A 306 -17.92 19.75 0.00
C SER A 306 -16.72 19.92 -0.93
N MET A 307 -16.38 18.87 -1.69
CA MET A 307 -15.32 18.86 -2.72
C MET A 307 -15.49 19.97 -3.77
N TYR A 308 -16.72 20.48 -3.96
CA TYR A 308 -17.02 21.65 -4.78
C TYR A 308 -16.13 22.87 -4.45
N HIS A 309 -15.95 23.19 -3.17
CA HIS A 309 -15.22 24.39 -2.77
C HIS A 309 -13.70 24.32 -3.05
N PRO A 310 -12.99 23.21 -2.74
CA PRO A 310 -11.62 23.04 -3.21
C PRO A 310 -11.49 23.06 -4.72
N ILE A 311 -12.44 22.51 -5.49
CA ILE A 311 -12.36 22.57 -6.96
C ILE A 311 -12.50 24.01 -7.44
N GLN A 312 -13.48 24.77 -6.93
CA GLN A 312 -13.64 26.19 -7.27
C GLN A 312 -12.35 26.99 -6.97
N TRP A 313 -11.80 26.81 -5.77
CA TRP A 313 -10.52 27.44 -5.40
C TRP A 313 -9.38 27.03 -6.33
N TRP A 314 -9.28 25.73 -6.63
CA TRP A 314 -8.26 25.19 -7.51
C TRP A 314 -8.37 25.82 -8.90
N SER A 315 -9.58 25.90 -9.44
CA SER A 315 -9.88 26.50 -10.74
C SER A 315 -9.51 27.98 -10.80
N GLU A 316 -9.76 28.74 -9.74
CA GLU A 316 -9.32 30.14 -9.64
C GLU A 316 -7.79 30.25 -9.51
N LYS A 317 -7.17 29.44 -8.65
CA LYS A 317 -5.72 29.44 -8.38
C LYS A 317 -4.91 29.21 -9.65
N PHE A 318 -5.39 28.35 -10.54
CA PHE A 318 -4.75 28.04 -11.81
C PHE A 318 -5.30 28.85 -13.00
N ALA A 319 -6.09 29.90 -12.72
CA ALA A 319 -6.67 30.80 -13.73
C ALA A 319 -7.48 30.07 -14.84
N CYS A 320 -8.10 28.93 -14.50
CA CYS A 320 -8.87 28.13 -15.44
C CYS A 320 -10.26 28.74 -15.71
N ILE A 321 -10.85 29.40 -14.71
CA ILE A 321 -12.16 30.03 -14.76
C ILE A 321 -12.34 30.96 -13.54
N SER A 322 -13.14 32.02 -13.67
CA SER A 322 -13.45 32.91 -12.55
C SER A 322 -14.46 32.27 -11.58
N LYS A 323 -14.42 32.67 -10.30
CA LYS A 323 -15.38 32.22 -9.28
C LYS A 323 -16.84 32.26 -9.76
N LYS A 324 -17.21 33.43 -10.28
CA LYS A 324 -18.57 33.72 -10.73
C LYS A 324 -18.97 32.80 -11.88
N THR A 325 -18.10 32.67 -12.89
CA THR A 325 -18.37 31.78 -14.03
C THR A 325 -18.44 30.31 -13.60
N PHE A 326 -17.65 29.90 -12.61
CA PHE A 326 -17.73 28.55 -12.04
C PHE A 326 -19.06 28.31 -11.33
N ASP A 327 -19.52 29.26 -10.50
CA ASP A 327 -20.84 29.19 -9.85
C ASP A 327 -21.99 29.22 -10.87
N ASP A 328 -21.89 30.05 -11.93
CA ASP A 328 -22.90 30.13 -13.00
C ASP A 328 -22.96 28.82 -13.82
N MET A 329 -21.83 28.13 -13.99
CA MET A 329 -21.74 26.85 -14.71
C MET A 329 -22.35 25.68 -13.93
N ILE A 330 -22.38 25.74 -12.59
CA ILE A 330 -22.85 24.64 -11.73
C ILE A 330 -24.08 25.10 -10.98
N GLY A 331 -25.27 24.76 -11.49
CA GLY A 331 -26.53 25.24 -10.91
C GLY A 331 -27.75 24.87 -11.75
N ILE A 332 -28.87 25.56 -11.48
CA ILE A 332 -30.17 25.30 -12.11
C ILE A 332 -30.12 25.43 -13.63
N ASP A 333 -29.37 26.41 -14.14
CA ASP A 333 -29.23 26.68 -15.58
C ASP A 333 -27.94 26.08 -16.19
N GLY A 334 -27.17 25.34 -15.39
CA GLY A 334 -25.87 24.77 -15.76
C GLY A 334 -25.83 23.24 -15.60
N LEU A 335 -24.65 22.72 -15.30
CA LEU A 335 -24.47 21.29 -15.02
C LEU A 335 -25.06 20.96 -13.63
N ASN A 336 -26.18 20.22 -13.60
CA ASN A 336 -26.75 19.73 -12.35
C ASN A 336 -25.94 18.52 -11.82
N LEU A 337 -24.77 18.76 -11.23
CA LEU A 337 -23.89 17.68 -10.77
C LEU A 337 -24.32 17.02 -9.47
N LYS A 338 -25.21 17.67 -8.71
CA LYS A 338 -25.57 17.24 -7.35
C LYS A 338 -26.69 16.22 -7.36
N ASP A 339 -27.74 16.47 -8.14
CA ASP A 339 -28.98 15.70 -8.09
C ASP A 339 -29.17 14.80 -9.32
N SER A 340 -28.21 14.80 -10.27
CA SER A 340 -28.21 13.92 -11.44
C SER A 340 -27.57 12.56 -11.16
N THR A 341 -27.83 11.61 -12.06
CA THR A 341 -27.16 10.32 -12.10
C THR A 341 -26.00 10.32 -13.11
N PRO A 342 -25.05 9.37 -13.02
CA PRO A 342 -24.00 9.22 -14.01
C PRO A 342 -24.51 9.14 -15.45
N GLY A 343 -25.65 8.47 -15.65
CA GLY A 343 -26.26 8.33 -16.97
C GLY A 343 -26.74 9.65 -17.59
N ASP A 344 -26.93 10.69 -16.77
CA ASP A 344 -27.44 11.98 -17.24
C ASP A 344 -26.31 12.94 -17.65
N VAL A 345 -25.11 12.81 -17.06
CA VAL A 345 -24.09 13.88 -17.13
C VAL A 345 -22.69 13.40 -17.54
N VAL A 346 -22.36 12.12 -17.38
CA VAL A 346 -20.99 11.65 -17.66
C VAL A 346 -20.62 11.83 -19.13
N GLU A 347 -21.52 11.52 -20.07
CA GLU A 347 -21.24 11.69 -21.51
C GLU A 347 -21.00 13.17 -21.87
N ASP A 348 -21.84 14.07 -21.34
CA ASP A 348 -21.69 15.52 -21.55
C ASP A 348 -20.34 16.02 -21.01
N LEU A 349 -19.95 15.59 -19.81
CA LEU A 349 -18.66 15.95 -19.23
C LEU A 349 -17.49 15.41 -20.06
N LEU A 350 -17.55 14.17 -20.53
CA LEU A 350 -16.53 13.60 -21.40
C LEU A 350 -16.42 14.38 -22.72
N GLN A 351 -17.55 14.78 -23.31
CA GLN A 351 -17.57 15.62 -24.50
C GLN A 351 -16.96 17.00 -24.25
N LEU A 352 -17.26 17.63 -23.12
CA LEU A 352 -16.74 18.94 -22.70
C LEU A 352 -15.24 18.89 -22.37
N ILE A 353 -14.71 17.76 -21.90
CA ILE A 353 -13.26 17.57 -21.73
C ILE A 353 -12.55 17.62 -23.10
N GLN A 354 -13.13 16.99 -24.12
CA GLN A 354 -12.57 17.00 -25.48
C GLN A 354 -12.76 18.35 -26.18
N ASN A 355 -13.93 18.98 -25.98
CA ASN A 355 -14.33 20.22 -26.63
C ASN A 355 -14.82 21.23 -25.58
N PRO A 356 -13.89 21.84 -24.81
CA PRO A 356 -14.28 22.75 -23.74
C PRO A 356 -14.97 23.99 -24.29
N GLN A 357 -15.94 24.51 -23.52
CA GLN A 357 -16.58 25.78 -23.83
C GLN A 357 -15.56 26.94 -23.79
N ASN A 358 -15.82 27.97 -24.60
CA ASN A 358 -14.95 29.14 -24.70
C ASN A 358 -14.67 29.77 -23.33
N GLY A 359 -13.38 29.88 -22.98
CA GLY A 359 -12.93 30.52 -21.75
C GLY A 359 -12.97 29.61 -20.50
N ILE A 360 -13.28 28.32 -20.64
CA ILE A 360 -13.24 27.34 -19.54
C ILE A 360 -12.19 26.28 -19.88
N SER A 361 -11.20 26.08 -19.01
CA SER A 361 -10.21 25.02 -19.24
C SER A 361 -10.83 23.63 -19.11
N LYS A 362 -10.39 22.68 -19.92
CA LYS A 362 -10.82 21.28 -19.83
C LYS A 362 -10.49 20.61 -18.50
N ASP A 363 -9.46 21.10 -17.81
CA ASP A 363 -9.07 20.68 -16.46
C ASP A 363 -10.24 20.82 -15.49
N VAL A 364 -11.06 21.86 -15.67
CA VAL A 364 -12.25 22.10 -14.85
C VAL A 364 -13.22 20.93 -15.03
N TYR A 365 -13.54 20.54 -16.27
CA TYR A 365 -14.47 19.43 -16.54
C TYR A 365 -13.95 18.08 -16.02
N VAL A 366 -12.63 17.85 -16.07
CA VAL A 366 -12.01 16.67 -15.44
C VAL A 366 -12.26 16.64 -13.93
N MET A 367 -12.09 17.77 -13.25
CA MET A 367 -12.36 17.88 -11.82
C MET A 367 -13.85 17.75 -11.50
N LEU A 368 -14.74 18.25 -12.37
CA LEU A 368 -16.19 18.10 -12.22
C LEU A 368 -16.67 16.66 -12.43
N LEU A 369 -16.04 15.91 -13.34
CA LEU A 369 -16.29 14.47 -13.47
C LEU A 369 -15.96 13.74 -12.17
N ALA A 370 -14.79 14.02 -11.59
CA ALA A 370 -14.42 13.46 -10.29
C ALA A 370 -15.41 13.86 -9.17
N TYR A 371 -15.83 15.13 -9.12
CA TYR A 371 -16.83 15.61 -8.16
C TYR A 371 -18.18 14.91 -8.31
N HIS A 372 -18.69 14.80 -9.53
CA HIS A 372 -19.98 14.18 -9.80
C HIS A 372 -19.99 12.71 -9.37
N LEU A 373 -18.97 11.94 -9.77
CA LEU A 373 -18.83 10.54 -9.38
C LEU A 373 -18.70 10.38 -7.86
N ARG A 374 -17.92 11.25 -7.19
CA ARG A 374 -17.78 11.27 -5.74
C ARG A 374 -19.12 11.53 -5.05
N ASN A 375 -19.85 12.54 -5.50
CA ASN A 375 -21.12 12.93 -4.90
C ASN A 375 -22.17 11.84 -5.10
N HIS A 376 -22.29 11.30 -6.31
CA HIS A 376 -23.25 10.24 -6.60
C HIS A 376 -22.95 8.96 -5.81
N ALA A 377 -21.73 8.42 -5.88
CA ALA A 377 -21.36 7.18 -5.18
C ALA A 377 -21.38 7.32 -3.65
N GLY A 378 -21.21 8.53 -3.12
CA GLY A 378 -21.35 8.81 -1.69
C GLY A 378 -22.80 8.75 -1.18
N HIS A 379 -23.78 8.74 -2.07
CA HIS A 379 -25.21 8.78 -1.72
C HIS A 379 -26.03 7.63 -2.32
N ASN A 380 -25.55 6.99 -3.40
CA ASN A 380 -26.29 6.00 -4.16
C ASN A 380 -25.41 4.80 -4.50
N ILE A 381 -26.04 3.62 -4.62
CA ILE A 381 -25.41 2.37 -5.09
C ILE A 381 -26.26 1.83 -6.23
N ASP A 382 -26.19 2.51 -7.36
CA ASP A 382 -27.01 2.22 -8.54
C ASP A 382 -26.15 1.82 -9.74
N ARG A 383 -26.81 1.36 -10.80
CA ARG A 383 -26.18 0.70 -11.94
C ARG A 383 -26.38 1.53 -13.19
N HIS A 384 -25.30 2.02 -13.77
CA HIS A 384 -25.35 2.84 -14.97
C HIS A 384 -24.44 2.26 -16.05
N ASP A 385 -24.99 2.05 -17.25
CA ASP A 385 -24.26 1.50 -18.41
C ASP A 385 -23.06 2.39 -18.80
N VAL A 386 -23.21 3.71 -18.66
CA VAL A 386 -22.18 4.71 -18.98
C VAL A 386 -20.85 4.45 -18.26
N LEU A 387 -20.90 3.90 -17.04
CA LEU A 387 -19.70 3.61 -16.24
C LEU A 387 -18.86 2.48 -16.85
N ILE A 388 -19.50 1.58 -17.61
CA ILE A 388 -18.83 0.48 -18.30
C ILE A 388 -18.50 0.86 -19.73
N SER A 389 -19.44 1.48 -20.46
CA SER A 389 -19.21 1.87 -21.87
C SER A 389 -18.08 2.89 -22.01
N HIS A 390 -17.89 3.77 -21.01
CA HIS A 390 -16.79 4.74 -20.96
C HIS A 390 -15.75 4.42 -19.88
N TYR A 391 -15.61 3.17 -19.44
CA TYR A 391 -14.76 2.83 -18.29
C TYR A 391 -13.32 3.35 -18.42
N ALA A 392 -12.67 3.09 -19.57
CA ALA A 392 -11.29 3.51 -19.80
C ALA A 392 -11.12 5.04 -19.87
N GLU A 393 -12.09 5.73 -20.47
CA GLU A 393 -12.10 7.20 -20.58
C GLU A 393 -12.31 7.84 -19.20
N ILE A 394 -13.28 7.34 -18.42
CA ILE A 394 -13.51 7.80 -17.04
C ILE A 394 -12.25 7.57 -16.21
N LEU A 395 -11.71 6.34 -16.21
CA LEU A 395 -10.51 5.98 -15.44
C LEU A 395 -9.33 6.90 -15.77
N THR A 396 -9.08 7.12 -17.05
CA THR A 396 -8.01 8.02 -17.52
C THR A 396 -8.21 9.44 -16.98
N ASN A 397 -9.42 9.98 -17.07
CA ASN A 397 -9.72 11.31 -16.53
C ASN A 397 -9.65 11.37 -14.99
N LEU A 398 -9.95 10.28 -14.28
CA LEU A 398 -9.75 10.24 -12.83
C LEU A 398 -8.27 10.26 -12.44
N PHE A 399 -7.38 9.59 -13.18
CA PHE A 399 -5.93 9.76 -12.99
C PHE A 399 -5.48 11.20 -13.29
N MET A 400 -6.00 11.82 -14.35
CA MET A 400 -5.75 13.24 -14.62
C MET A 400 -6.19 14.11 -13.44
N ALA A 401 -7.38 13.87 -12.87
CA ALA A 401 -7.87 14.59 -11.70
C ALA A 401 -6.94 14.41 -10.48
N VAL A 402 -6.41 13.20 -10.26
CA VAL A 402 -5.39 12.95 -9.24
C VAL A 402 -4.15 13.81 -9.49
N PHE A 403 -3.62 13.87 -10.71
CA PHE A 403 -2.43 14.68 -11.01
C PHE A 403 -2.71 16.19 -10.90
N LEU A 404 -3.88 16.68 -11.33
CA LEU A 404 -4.30 18.07 -11.14
C LEU A 404 -4.37 18.44 -9.66
N ALA A 405 -4.89 17.54 -8.82
CA ALA A 405 -4.95 17.72 -7.38
C ALA A 405 -3.54 17.72 -6.76
N VAL A 406 -2.67 16.77 -7.13
CA VAL A 406 -1.29 16.71 -6.62
C VAL A 406 -0.48 17.93 -7.06
N LYS A 407 -0.68 18.43 -8.27
CA LYS A 407 -0.03 19.67 -8.76
C LYS A 407 -0.39 20.89 -7.90
N ALA A 408 -1.53 20.87 -7.20
CA ALA A 408 -2.01 21.96 -6.35
C ALA A 408 -1.31 22.08 -4.99
N ILE A 409 -0.68 20.99 -4.54
CA ILE A 409 0.28 20.96 -3.43
C ILE A 409 1.55 21.68 -3.89
#